data_AF-A0A8T6BLH5-F1
#
_entry.id   AF-A0A8T6BLH5-F1
#
_cell.length_a   1.000
_cell.length_b   1.000
_cell.length_c   1.000
_cell.angle_alpha   90.00
_cell.angle_beta   90.00
_cell.angle_gamma   90.00
#
_symmetry.space_group_name_H-M   'P 1'
#
loop_
_entity.id
_entity.type
_entity.pdbx_description
1 polymer ?
#
loop_
_entity_poly.entity_id
_entity_poly.type
_entity_poly.pdbx_seq_one_letter_code
_entity_poly.pdbx_strand_id
1 'polypeptide(L)' 'TNAPDEDPDDLSTGYYGSAYRSPENWTTALRSSHFSTAARRGIISDKFVEAILQFWRER' A
#
# COMPACT_ATOMS: atom_id res chain seq x y z
N THR A 1 4.23 -2.82 -4.29
CA THR A 1 5.12 -2.04 -3.38
C THR A 1 5.11 -0.59 -3.84
N ASN A 2 5.98 0.30 -3.33
CA ASN A 2 6.17 1.64 -3.91
C ASN A 2 7.00 1.64 -5.22
N ALA A 3 7.27 0.46 -5.80
CA ALA A 3 7.74 0.36 -7.18
C ALA A 3 6.65 0.92 -8.14
N PRO A 4 6.99 1.83 -9.05
CA PRO A 4 5.99 2.51 -9.90
C PRO A 4 5.09 1.57 -10.71
N ASP A 5 5.61 0.43 -11.16
CA ASP A 5 4.87 -0.59 -11.91
C ASP A 5 3.89 -1.41 -11.05
N GLU A 6 4.05 -1.38 -9.72
CA GLU A 6 3.21 -2.11 -8.76
C GLU A 6 2.23 -1.19 -7.99
N ASP A 7 2.20 0.10 -8.28
CA ASP A 7 1.32 1.10 -7.66
C ASP A 7 0.71 2.03 -8.72
N PRO A 8 -0.19 1.50 -9.59
CA PRO A 8 -0.76 2.24 -10.70
C PRO A 8 -1.77 3.31 -10.23
N ASP A 9 -1.95 4.32 -11.07
CA ASP A 9 -3.01 5.32 -10.89
C ASP A 9 -4.40 4.69 -11.01
N ASP A 10 -5.35 5.28 -10.29
CA ASP A 10 -6.77 5.14 -10.55
C ASP A 10 -7.37 6.54 -10.71
N LEU A 11 -7.50 6.95 -11.97
CA LEU A 11 -7.99 8.27 -12.34
C LEU A 11 -9.47 8.48 -11.99
N SER A 12 -10.25 7.41 -11.84
CA SER A 12 -11.67 7.51 -11.49
C SER A 12 -11.88 7.96 -10.04
N THR A 13 -10.92 7.66 -9.16
CA THR A 13 -10.93 8.03 -7.74
C THR A 13 -9.96 9.17 -7.41
N GLY A 14 -9.21 9.66 -8.40
CA GLY A 14 -8.16 10.67 -8.21
C GLY A 14 -6.93 10.12 -7.46
N TYR A 15 -6.73 8.81 -7.47
CA TYR A 15 -5.55 8.19 -6.89
C TYR A 15 -4.39 8.26 -7.86
N TYR A 16 -3.37 9.05 -7.51
CA TYR A 16 -2.08 9.08 -8.20
C TYR A 16 -1.07 8.24 -7.41
N GLY A 17 -0.54 7.21 -8.07
CA GLY A 17 0.39 6.27 -7.51
C GLY A 17 1.79 6.85 -7.29
N SER A 18 2.68 5.99 -6.81
CA SER A 18 4.01 6.40 -6.39
C SER A 18 4.96 6.82 -7.53
N ALA A 19 4.54 6.67 -8.79
CA ALA A 19 5.27 7.05 -9.99
C ALA A 19 5.55 8.56 -10.10
N TYR A 20 4.70 9.40 -9.49
CA TYR A 20 4.87 10.87 -9.50
C TYR A 20 5.88 11.37 -8.46
N ARG A 21 6.50 10.47 -7.68
CA ARG A 21 7.51 10.81 -6.69
C ARG A 21 8.91 10.79 -7.30
N SER A 22 9.72 11.77 -6.92
CA SER A 22 11.11 11.99 -7.35
C SER A 22 12.07 11.95 -6.15
N PRO A 23 13.39 11.96 -6.36
CA PRO A 23 14.35 11.99 -5.25
C PRO A 23 14.13 13.09 -4.23
N GLU A 24 13.62 14.26 -4.62
CA GLU A 24 13.34 15.35 -3.68
C GLU A 24 12.14 15.09 -2.75
N ASN A 25 11.30 14.08 -3.02
CA ASN A 25 10.04 13.89 -2.27
C ASN A 25 9.63 12.43 -2.00
N TRP A 26 10.43 11.44 -2.41
CA TRP A 26 10.22 10.04 -2.04
C TRP A 26 10.81 9.74 -0.65
N THR A 27 10.43 8.62 -0.04
CA THR A 27 10.93 8.24 1.30
C THR A 27 12.32 7.59 1.24
N THR A 28 12.57 6.75 0.24
CA THR A 28 13.79 5.95 0.10
C THR A 28 14.03 5.64 -1.38
N ALA A 29 15.30 5.59 -1.79
CA ALA A 29 15.67 5.31 -3.18
C ALA A 29 15.24 3.89 -3.63
N LEU A 30 15.38 2.87 -2.78
CA LEU A 30 14.90 1.52 -3.07
C LEU A 30 13.38 1.44 -2.96
N ARG A 31 12.69 1.57 -4.09
CA ARG A 31 11.23 1.71 -4.17
C ARG A 31 10.45 0.47 -3.72
N SER A 32 10.99 -0.72 -3.94
CA SER A 32 10.34 -1.99 -3.58
C SER A 32 10.38 -2.33 -2.08
N SER A 33 11.13 -1.57 -1.27
CA SER A 33 11.31 -1.85 0.16
C SER A 33 10.08 -1.55 1.03
N HIS A 34 9.04 -0.91 0.47
CA HIS A 34 7.85 -0.49 1.20
C HIS A 34 6.56 -0.91 0.47
N PHE A 35 5.54 -1.32 1.21
CA PHE A 35 4.20 -1.50 0.65
C PHE A 35 3.58 -0.16 0.20
N SER A 36 2.83 -0.20 -0.91
CA SER A 36 2.11 0.95 -1.47
C SER A 36 0.94 1.38 -0.61
N THR A 37 0.43 2.58 -0.91
CA THR A 37 -0.80 3.08 -0.30
C THR A 37 -1.99 2.16 -0.63
N ALA A 38 -2.12 1.71 -1.87
CA ALA A 38 -3.16 0.77 -2.28
C ALA A 38 -3.11 -0.55 -1.48
N ALA A 39 -1.93 -1.17 -1.36
CA ALA A 39 -1.77 -2.42 -0.59
C ALA A 39 -2.11 -2.26 0.89
N ARG A 40 -1.78 -1.10 1.48
CA ARG A 40 -2.05 -0.78 2.89
C ARG A 40 -3.53 -0.55 3.19
N ARG A 41 -4.26 0.07 2.26
CA ARG A 41 -5.71 0.31 2.38
C ARG A 41 -6.56 -0.94 2.11
N GLY A 42 -6.00 -1.93 1.40
CA GLY A 42 -6.64 -3.21 1.12
C GLY A 42 -5.99 -4.35 1.90
N ILE A 43 -5.31 -5.24 1.17
CA ILE A 43 -4.93 -6.58 1.67
C ILE A 43 -4.16 -6.58 2.99
N ILE A 44 -3.30 -5.58 3.24
CA ILE A 44 -2.52 -5.55 4.49
C ILE A 44 -3.46 -5.31 5.68
N SER A 45 -4.30 -4.28 5.62
CA SER A 45 -5.27 -4.03 6.68
C SER A 45 -6.26 -5.17 6.80
N ASP A 46 -6.72 -5.72 5.69
CA ASP A 46 -7.68 -6.83 5.68
C ASP A 46 -7.13 -8.04 6.44
N LYS A 47 -5.86 -8.42 6.20
CA LYS A 47 -5.22 -9.55 6.88
C LYS A 47 -5.05 -9.34 8.38
N PHE A 48 -4.72 -8.11 8.81
CA PHE A 48 -4.67 -7.80 10.23
C PHE A 48 -6.05 -7.87 10.87
N VAL A 49 -7.08 -7.31 10.22
CA VAL A 49 -8.45 -7.34 10.73
C VAL A 49 -8.96 -8.79 10.83
N GLU A 50 -8.74 -9.61 9.80
CA GLU A 50 -9.09 -11.03 9.79
C GLU A 50 -8.47 -11.76 10.99
N ALA A 51 -7.16 -11.62 11.19
CA ALA A 51 -6.44 -12.28 12.27
C ALA A 51 -6.92 -11.82 13.67
N ILE A 52 -7.17 -10.51 13.84
CA ILE A 52 -7.69 -9.95 15.09
C ILE A 52 -9.08 -10.52 15.38
N LEU A 53 -9.99 -10.50 14.39
CA LEU A 53 -11.34 -11.03 14.56
C LEU A 53 -11.32 -12.53 14.84
N GLN A 54 -10.46 -13.29 14.16
CA GLN A 54 -10.27 -14.71 14.39
C GLN A 54 -9.85 -14.97 15.84
N PHE A 55 -8.79 -14.30 16.30
CA PHE A 55 -8.28 -14.45 17.66
C PHE A 55 -9.36 -14.20 18.73
N TRP A 56 -10.22 -13.21 18.54
CA TRP A 56 -11.27 -12.89 19.52
C TRP A 56 -12.54 -13.75 19.39
N ARG A 57 -12.76 -14.43 18.27
CA ARG A 57 -13.91 -15.33 18.06
C ARG A 57 -13.64 -16.77 18.48
N GLU A 58 -12.38 -17.19 18.49
CA GLU A 58 -11.95 -18.54 18.86
C GLU A 58 -11.69 -18.72 20.37
N ARG A 59 -11.89 -17.66 21.17
CA ARG A 59 -11.79 -17.67 22.63
C ARG A 59 -13.18 -17.57 23.26
#